data_AF-A0A7S3HM67-F1
#
_entry.id   AF-A0A7S3HM67-F1
#
_cell.length_a   1.000
_cell.length_b   1.000
_cell.length_c   1.000
_cell.angle_alpha   90.00
_cell.angle_beta   90.00
_cell.angle_gamma   90.00
#
_symmetry.space_group_name_H-M   'P 1'
#
loop_
_entity.id
_entity.type
_entity.pdbx_description
1 polymer ?
#
loop_
_entity_poly.entity_id
_entity_poly.type
_entity_poly.pdbx_seq_one_letter_code
_entity_poly.pdbx_strand_id
1 'polypeptide(L)'
;AVQGERGWITMKGNAGTVYAEVSSKHYSIIKEVPLQRSKASTSETFRMLAQGEAVEVMEGPMQLTFAPEIRVRCRALTDGVEGWVTVDDTVRLWSPHYICKKAVPMQ
;
A
#
# COMPACT_ATOMS: atom_id res chain seq x y z
N ALA A 1 9.46 -1.10 -27.67
CA ALA A 1 9.92 0.00 -26.82
C ALA A 1 8.77 0.97 -26.65
N VAL A 2 8.14 1.04 -25.47
CA VAL A 2 7.04 1.97 -25.20
C VAL A 2 7.67 3.28 -24.71
N GLN A 3 7.50 4.36 -25.48
CA GLN A 3 7.98 5.69 -25.12
C GLN A 3 7.05 6.27 -24.05
N GLY A 4 7.54 6.40 -22.82
CA GLY A 4 6.83 7.09 -21.75
C GLY A 4 7.08 8.59 -21.82
N GLU A 5 6.02 9.39 -21.89
CA GLU A 5 6.08 10.84 -21.78
C GLU A 5 6.45 11.29 -20.36
N ARG A 6 7.18 12.40 -20.24
CA ARG A 6 7.80 12.88 -19.00
C ARG A 6 6.97 14.01 -18.39
N GLY A 7 6.82 13.97 -17.06
CA GLY A 7 6.28 15.07 -16.27
C GLY A 7 7.05 15.21 -14.95
N TRP A 8 6.99 16.41 -14.36
CA TRP A 8 7.59 16.71 -13.05
C TRP A 8 6.48 16.89 -12.02
N ILE A 9 6.73 16.45 -10.79
CA ILE A 9 5.90 16.81 -9.64
C ILE A 9 6.76 17.64 -8.68
N THR A 10 6.31 18.85 -8.35
CA THR A 10 6.88 19.61 -7.25
C THR A 10 6.26 19.05 -5.98
N MET A 11 7.02 18.44 -5.07
CA MET A 11 6.44 17.93 -3.80
C MET A 11 6.25 19.03 -2.75
N LYS A 12 7.08 20.08 -2.78
CA LYS A 12 6.99 21.24 -1.88
C LYS A 12 7.36 22.52 -2.63
N GLY A 13 6.47 23.51 -2.62
CA GLY A 13 6.68 24.83 -3.22
C GLY A 13 7.57 25.74 -2.36
N ASN A 14 8.04 26.85 -2.95
CA ASN A 14 8.96 27.79 -2.29
C ASN A 14 8.36 28.48 -1.05
N ALA A 15 7.03 28.53 -0.93
CA ALA A 15 6.30 29.10 0.20
C ALA A 15 5.88 28.05 1.25
N GLY A 16 6.40 26.82 1.15
CA GLY A 16 6.12 25.74 2.11
C GLY A 16 4.89 24.88 1.80
N THR A 17 4.13 25.19 0.74
CA THR A 17 2.98 24.39 0.27
C THR A 17 3.42 22.98 -0.11
N VAL A 18 2.85 21.96 0.54
CA VAL A 18 3.09 20.56 0.21
C VAL A 18 2.08 20.11 -0.85
N TYR A 19 2.58 19.59 -1.97
CA TYR A 19 1.80 19.18 -3.13
C TYR A 19 1.68 17.66 -3.26
N ALA A 20 2.60 16.91 -2.65
CA ALA A 20 2.54 15.45 -2.57
C ALA A 20 3.25 14.96 -1.31
N GLU A 21 2.63 14.03 -0.60
CA GLU A 21 3.18 13.37 0.58
C GLU A 21 3.26 11.87 0.35
N VAL A 22 4.30 11.24 0.90
CA VAL A 22 4.42 9.78 0.87
C VAL A 22 3.28 9.20 1.70
N SER A 23 2.43 8.39 1.08
CA SER A 23 1.35 7.77 1.82
C SER A 23 1.87 6.64 2.71
N SER A 24 1.61 6.76 4.01
CA SER A 24 1.89 5.72 5.00
C SER A 24 0.77 4.67 5.12
N LYS A 25 -0.32 4.82 4.34
CA LYS A 25 -1.51 3.96 4.44
C LYS A 25 -1.65 2.96 3.30
N HIS A 26 -0.82 3.07 2.26
CA HIS A 26 -0.92 2.20 1.09
C HIS A 26 0.05 1.04 1.19
N TYR A 27 -0.41 -0.14 0.83
CA TYR A 27 0.37 -1.38 0.81
C TYR A 27 0.23 -2.04 -0.55
N SER A 28 1.27 -2.75 -0.95
CA SER A 28 1.29 -3.56 -2.16
C SER A 28 1.30 -5.04 -1.80
N ILE A 29 0.47 -5.79 -2.51
CA ILE A 29 0.35 -7.23 -2.42
C ILE A 29 1.48 -7.86 -3.24
N ILE A 30 2.42 -8.51 -2.57
CA ILE A 30 3.64 -9.11 -3.16
C ILE A 30 3.36 -10.52 -3.67
N LYS A 31 2.42 -11.23 -3.05
CA LYS A 31 1.91 -12.55 -3.45
C LYS A 31 0.42 -12.60 -3.17
N GLU A 32 -0.30 -13.56 -3.76
CA GLU A 32 -1.75 -13.68 -3.54
C GLU A 32 -2.09 -13.75 -2.04
N VAL A 33 -3.05 -12.91 -1.60
CA VAL A 33 -3.43 -12.76 -0.18
C VAL A 33 -4.94 -12.93 0.00
N PRO A 34 -5.40 -13.75 0.95
CA PRO A 34 -6.82 -13.88 1.23
C PRO A 34 -7.39 -12.63 1.90
N LEU A 35 -8.49 -12.12 1.36
CA LEU A 35 -9.30 -11.07 1.96
C LEU A 35 -10.46 -11.70 2.72
N GLN A 36 -10.48 -11.48 4.03
CA GLN A 36 -11.38 -12.16 4.97
C GLN A 36 -12.43 -11.22 5.55
N ARG A 37 -13.63 -11.74 5.84
CA ARG A 37 -14.77 -10.92 6.27
C ARG A 37 -14.58 -10.33 7.67
N SER A 38 -13.86 -11.02 8.54
CA SER A 38 -13.66 -10.60 9.92
C SER A 38 -12.20 -10.62 10.36
N LYS A 39 -11.96 -10.02 11.52
CA LYS A 39 -10.65 -9.93 12.15
C LYS A 39 -10.10 -11.31 12.56
N ALA A 40 -10.95 -12.33 12.73
CA ALA A 40 -10.47 -13.67 13.05
C ALA A 40 -9.67 -14.27 11.89
N SER A 41 -8.51 -14.87 12.16
CA SER A 41 -7.68 -15.51 11.12
C SER A 41 -8.36 -16.73 10.48
N THR A 42 -9.30 -17.34 11.18
CA THR A 42 -10.15 -18.43 10.67
C THR A 42 -11.40 -17.96 9.93
N SER A 43 -11.55 -16.65 9.72
CA SER A 43 -12.70 -16.09 9.01
C SER A 43 -12.75 -16.55 7.55
N GLU A 44 -13.96 -16.68 7.02
CA GLU A 44 -14.18 -16.96 5.61
C GLU A 44 -13.42 -15.96 4.71
N THR A 45 -12.64 -16.54 3.79
CA THR A 45 -12.05 -15.80 2.69
C THR A 45 -13.12 -15.66 1.62
N PHE A 46 -13.51 -14.42 1.33
CA PHE A 46 -14.55 -14.15 0.33
C PHE A 46 -13.94 -13.62 -0.98
N ARG A 47 -12.63 -13.33 -0.99
CA ARG A 47 -11.88 -12.87 -2.15
C ARG A 47 -10.38 -13.13 -1.98
N MET A 48 -9.67 -13.32 -3.09
CA MET A 48 -8.21 -13.30 -3.15
C MET A 48 -7.73 -11.99 -3.78
N LEU A 49 -6.78 -11.32 -3.13
CA LEU A 49 -6.07 -10.17 -3.67
C LEU A 49 -4.91 -10.65 -4.53
N ALA A 50 -4.79 -10.11 -5.73
CA ALA A 50 -3.77 -10.54 -6.69
C ALA A 50 -2.38 -9.94 -6.37
N GLN A 51 -1.32 -10.62 -6.79
CA GLN A 51 0.02 -10.03 -6.79
C GLN A 51 0.03 -8.72 -7.61
N GLY A 52 0.66 -7.69 -7.06
CA GLY A 52 0.75 -6.35 -7.63
C GLY A 52 -0.44 -5.44 -7.28
N GLU A 53 -1.49 -5.99 -6.65
CA GLU A 53 -2.62 -5.20 -6.20
C GLU A 53 -2.22 -4.23 -5.07
N ALA A 54 -2.88 -3.07 -5.03
CA ALA A 54 -2.69 -2.07 -3.99
C ALA A 54 -3.91 -2.01 -3.07
N VAL A 55 -3.65 -1.91 -1.77
CA VAL A 55 -4.67 -1.76 -0.74
C VAL A 55 -4.38 -0.54 0.13
N GLU A 56 -5.44 0.12 0.58
CA GLU A 56 -5.38 1.19 1.58
C GLU A 56 -5.77 0.63 2.95
N VAL A 57 -4.89 0.76 3.94
CA VAL A 57 -5.17 0.39 5.33
C VAL A 57 -6.09 1.42 5.96
N MET A 58 -7.25 0.95 6.41
CA MET A 58 -8.27 1.74 7.09
C MET A 58 -8.17 1.63 8.61
N GLU A 59 -7.84 0.43 9.10
CA GLU A 59 -7.67 0.15 10.53
C GLU A 59 -6.32 -0.56 10.73
N GLY A 60 -5.54 -0.01 11.67
CA GLY A 60 -4.11 -0.28 11.80
C GLY A 60 -3.76 -1.72 12.18
N PRO A 61 -2.45 -2.03 12.21
CA PRO A 61 -1.95 -3.35 12.57
C PRO A 61 -2.35 -3.67 14.01
N MET A 62 -3.37 -4.50 14.17
CA MET A 62 -3.83 -4.94 15.47
C MET A 62 -3.25 -6.31 15.74
N GLN A 63 -2.38 -6.40 16.74
CA GLN A 63 -1.98 -7.70 17.29
C GLN A 63 -3.21 -8.36 17.90
N LEU A 64 -3.45 -9.61 17.52
CA LEU A 64 -4.46 -10.43 18.17
C LEU A 64 -3.93 -10.85 19.54
N THR A 65 -4.69 -10.60 20.61
CA THR A 65 -4.29 -10.92 22.00
C THR A 65 -3.93 -12.39 22.22
N PHE A 66 -4.37 -13.28 21.31
CA PHE A 66 -4.17 -14.71 21.37
C PHE A 66 -3.30 -15.27 20.22
N ALA A 67 -2.85 -14.43 19.27
CA ALA A 67 -2.06 -14.88 18.12
C ALA A 67 -0.94 -13.88 17.79
N PRO A 68 0.25 -14.36 17.40
CA PRO A 68 1.36 -13.50 16.98
C PRO A 68 1.09 -12.77 15.65
N GLU A 69 -0.07 -12.98 15.03
CA GLU A 69 -0.43 -12.44 13.74
C GLU A 69 -0.88 -10.98 13.84
N ILE A 70 -0.32 -10.15 12.96
CA ILE A 70 -0.72 -8.77 12.75
C ILE A 70 -1.78 -8.76 11.66
N ARG A 71 -2.95 -8.19 11.95
CA ARG A 71 -4.02 -8.05 10.96
C ARG A 71 -4.44 -6.61 10.80
N VAL A 72 -4.81 -6.25 9.58
CA VAL A 72 -5.27 -4.91 9.22
C VAL A 72 -6.59 -5.02 8.48
N ARG A 73 -7.45 -4.02 8.67
CA ARG A 73 -8.60 -3.82 7.79
C ARG A 73 -8.15 -2.93 6.65
N CYS A 74 -8.34 -3.39 5.43
CA CYS A 74 -7.95 -2.65 4.23
C CYS A 74 -9.06 -2.63 3.19
N ARG A 75 -8.96 -1.65 2.30
CA ARG A 75 -9.76 -1.53 1.09
C ARG A 75 -8.89 -1.80 -0.12
N ALA A 76 -9.32 -2.70 -0.99
CA ALA A 76 -8.69 -2.91 -2.29
C ALA A 76 -8.92 -1.69 -3.18
N LEU A 77 -7.86 -1.16 -3.78
CA LEU A 77 -7.97 0.01 -4.66
C LEU A 77 -8.51 -0.33 -6.05
N THR A 78 -8.51 -1.61 -6.44
CA THR A 78 -8.96 -2.06 -7.76
C THR A 78 -10.47 -2.04 -7.91
N ASP A 79 -11.21 -2.41 -6.85
CA ASP A 79 -12.66 -2.57 -6.87
C ASP A 79 -13.38 -1.96 -5.64
N GLY A 80 -12.63 -1.38 -4.70
CA GLY A 80 -13.17 -0.72 -3.51
C GLY A 80 -13.64 -1.68 -2.41
N VAL A 81 -13.42 -2.99 -2.56
CA VAL A 81 -13.89 -3.99 -1.60
C VAL A 81 -13.06 -3.97 -0.32
N GLU A 82 -13.73 -4.03 0.83
CA GLU A 82 -13.10 -3.99 2.15
C GLU A 82 -13.06 -5.35 2.83
N GLY A 83 -11.98 -5.62 3.56
CA GLY A 83 -11.86 -6.81 4.39
C GLY A 83 -10.62 -6.79 5.26
N TRP A 84 -10.32 -7.94 5.85
CA TRP A 84 -9.18 -8.16 6.72
C TRP A 84 -8.11 -9.00 6.03
N VAL A 85 -6.86 -8.60 6.20
CA VAL A 85 -5.69 -9.35 5.72
C VAL A 85 -4.69 -9.52 6.87
N THR A 86 -3.91 -10.60 6.80
CA THR A 86 -2.73 -10.78 7.66
C THR A 86 -1.55 -10.04 7.03
N VAL A 87 -0.82 -9.29 7.83
CA VAL A 87 0.38 -8.56 7.41
C VAL A 87 1.61 -9.43 7.70
N ASP A 88 2.24 -9.92 6.64
CA ASP A 88 3.50 -10.66 6.66
C ASP A 88 4.39 -10.20 5.48
N ASP A 89 5.27 -11.07 4.97
CA ASP A 89 6.14 -10.74 3.83
C ASP A 89 5.40 -10.55 2.50
N THR A 90 4.13 -10.98 2.42
CA THR A 90 3.25 -10.87 1.25
C THR A 90 2.53 -9.53 1.16
N VAL A 91 2.47 -8.74 2.25
CA VAL A 91 1.83 -7.43 2.27
C VAL A 91 2.85 -6.38 2.74
N ARG A 92 3.36 -5.57 1.82
CA ARG A 92 4.41 -4.59 2.13
C ARG A 92 3.91 -3.18 2.04
N LEU A 93 4.36 -2.32 2.96
CA LEU A 93 4.13 -0.89 2.86
C LEU A 93 4.61 -0.41 1.50
N TRP A 94 3.76 0.33 0.80
CA TRP A 94 4.12 0.91 -0.47
C TRP A 94 5.28 1.88 -0.22
N SER A 95 6.47 1.48 -0.67
CA SER A 95 7.61 2.36 -0.69
C SER A 95 7.64 3.09 -2.03
N PRO A 96 7.76 4.42 -2.03
CA PRO A 96 8.00 5.13 -3.27
C PRO A 96 9.38 4.69 -3.80
N HIS A 97 9.38 3.96 -4.92
CA HIS A 97 10.61 3.62 -5.63
C HIS A 97 11.15 4.87 -6.33
N TYR A 98 11.87 5.73 -5.60
CA TYR A 98 12.60 6.84 -6.19
C TYR A 98 13.93 6.33 -6.78
N ILE A 99 14.01 6.18 -8.10
CA ILE A 99 15.29 5.94 -8.78
C ILE A 99 15.75 7.27 -9.39
N CYS A 100 16.63 7.98 -8.68
CA CYS A 100 17.30 9.16 -9.22
C CYS A 100 18.27 8.71 -10.32
N LYS A 101 17.96 9.01 -11.58
CA LYS A 101 18.78 8.58 -12.73
C LYS A 101 19.80 9.63 -13.19
N LYS A 102 19.75 10.87 -12.70
CA LYS A 102 20.82 11.87 -12.89
C LYS A 102 20.64 13.07 -11.96
N ALA A 103 21.69 13.41 -11.21
CA ALA A 103 21.77 14.67 -10.47
C ALA A 103 22.19 15.82 -11.41
N VAL A 104 21.66 17.01 -11.17
CA VAL A 104 22.11 18.25 -11.83
C VAL A 104 22.26 19.38 -10.80
N PRO A 105 23.28 20.25 -10.93
CA PRO A 105 23.53 21.31 -9.97
C PRO A 105 22.51 22.45 -10.15
N MET A 106 22.13 23.07 -9.03
CA MET A 106 21.28 24.27 -9.01
C MET A 106 22.00 25.46 -9.65
N GLN A 107 21.29 26.20 -10.52
CA GLN A 107 21.66 27.54 -10.98
C GLN A 107 21.27 28.59 -9.95
#